data_AF-A0A810Q8M5-F1
#
_entry.id   AF-A0A810Q8M5-F1
#
_cell.length_a   1.000
_cell.length_b   1.000
_cell.length_c   1.000
_cell.angle_alpha   90.00
_cell.angle_beta   90.00
_cell.angle_gamma   90.00
#
_symmetry.space_group_name_H-M   'P 1'
#
loop_
_entity.id
_entity.type
_entity.pdbx_description
1 polymer ?
#
loop_
_entity_poly.entity_id
_entity_poly.type
_entity_poly.pdbx_seq_one_letter_code
_entity_poly.pdbx_strand_id
1 'polypeptide(L)'
;MKPIFSKKRFQDPELMILRSELLEAQSELAQAYRQFNQAVDPELVESCIYQISAVKARCNYLIRAIKERGPQAAAAAQVEGDAIWT
;
A
#
# COMPACT_ATOMS: atom_id res chain seq x y z
N MET A 1 -23.33 14.61 -31.91
CA MET A 1 -22.22 13.69 -31.63
C MET A 1 -21.67 13.99 -30.24
N LYS A 2 -21.67 13.02 -29.33
CA LYS A 2 -21.13 13.15 -27.97
C LYS A 2 -19.67 12.68 -28.04
N PRO A 3 -18.68 13.44 -27.57
CA PRO A 3 -17.29 13.00 -27.64
C PRO A 3 -17.15 11.79 -26.70
N ILE A 4 -16.97 10.63 -27.30
CA ILE A 4 -16.59 9.40 -26.60
C ILE A 4 -15.13 9.65 -26.23
N PHE A 5 -14.89 10.15 -25.03
CA PHE A 5 -13.56 10.24 -24.46
C PHE A 5 -12.93 8.85 -24.57
N SER A 6 -12.03 8.71 -25.53
CA SER A 6 -11.18 7.56 -25.70
C SER A 6 -10.42 7.39 -24.38
N LYS A 7 -10.96 6.52 -23.53
CA LYS A 7 -10.26 5.94 -22.38
C LYS A 7 -9.00 5.30 -22.95
N LYS A 8 -7.94 6.10 -23.04
CA LYS A 8 -6.59 5.64 -23.31
C LYS A 8 -6.30 4.68 -22.16
N ARG A 9 -6.44 3.38 -22.43
CA ARG A 9 -5.95 2.27 -21.59
C ARG A 9 -4.43 2.27 -21.61
N PHE A 10 -3.82 3.44 -21.38
CA PHE A 10 -2.46 3.49 -20.93
C PHE A 10 -2.60 3.13 -19.46
N GLN A 11 -2.22 1.91 -19.09
CA GLN A 11 -1.91 1.64 -17.69
C GLN A 11 -0.96 2.76 -17.27
N ASP A 12 -1.46 3.68 -16.45
CA ASP A 12 -0.75 4.86 -16.04
C ASP A 12 0.59 4.38 -15.44
N PRO A 13 1.75 4.68 -16.06
CA PRO A 13 3.03 4.13 -15.62
C PRO A 13 3.32 4.50 -14.16
N GLU A 14 2.82 5.66 -13.72
CA GLU A 14 2.85 6.05 -12.30
C GLU A 14 1.98 5.16 -11.40
N LEU A 15 0.82 4.70 -11.86
CA LEU A 15 -0.01 3.73 -11.11
C LEU A 15 0.72 2.39 -10.95
N MET A 16 1.44 1.94 -11.98
CA MET A 16 2.29 0.73 -11.90
C MET A 16 3.44 0.91 -10.90
N ILE A 17 4.06 2.10 -10.87
CA ILE A 17 5.09 2.45 -9.88
C ILE A 17 4.47 2.44 -8.47
N LEU A 18 3.34 3.12 -8.27
CA LEU A 18 2.64 3.18 -6.98
C LEU A 18 2.22 1.79 -6.47
N ARG A 19 1.78 0.91 -7.36
CA ARG A 19 1.49 -0.50 -7.03
C ARG A 19 2.74 -1.25 -6.59
N SER A 20 3.85 -1.04 -7.30
CA SER A 20 5.13 -1.68 -6.98
C SER A 20 5.66 -1.19 -5.64
N GLU A 21 5.62 0.12 -5.38
CA GLU A 21 5.97 0.70 -4.08
C GLU A 21 5.06 0.20 -2.95
N LEU A 22 3.76 0.01 -3.23
CA LEU A 22 2.82 -0.51 -2.25
C LEU A 22 3.09 -1.98 -1.91
N LEU A 23 3.48 -2.80 -2.89
CA LEU A 23 3.93 -4.17 -2.66
C LEU A 23 5.23 -4.22 -1.86
N GLU A 24 6.18 -3.34 -2.15
CA GLU A 24 7.43 -3.24 -1.40
C GLU A 24 7.17 -2.83 0.05
N ALA A 25 6.35 -1.80 0.27
CA ALA A 25 5.96 -1.35 1.60
C ALA A 25 5.18 -2.43 2.38
N GLN A 26 4.35 -3.24 1.72
CA GLN A 26 3.72 -4.40 2.35
C GLN A 26 4.71 -5.48 2.77
N SER A 27 5.70 -5.77 1.92
CA SER A 27 6.76 -6.72 2.27
C SER A 27 7.57 -6.23 3.47
N GLU A 28 7.89 -4.93 3.51
CA GLU A 28 8.55 -4.28 4.63
C GLU A 28 7.69 -4.37 5.91
N LEU A 29 6.38 -4.14 5.80
CA LEU A 29 5.43 -4.30 6.91
C LEU A 29 5.43 -5.75 7.44
N ALA A 30 5.34 -6.74 6.55
CA ALA A 30 5.35 -8.16 6.93
C ALA A 30 6.67 -8.59 7.57
N GLN A 31 7.78 -8.01 7.14
CA GLN A 31 9.08 -8.21 7.77
C GLN A 31 9.13 -7.57 9.17
N ALA A 32 8.65 -6.33 9.32
CA ALA A 32 8.58 -5.66 10.61
C ALA A 32 7.67 -6.41 11.61
N TYR A 33 6.55 -6.96 11.14
CA TYR A 33 5.69 -7.86 11.94
C TYR A 33 6.40 -9.15 12.36
N ARG A 34 7.19 -9.76 11.48
CA ARG A 34 8.01 -10.94 11.87
C ARG A 34 9.06 -10.57 12.91
N GLN A 35 9.70 -9.42 12.76
CA GLN A 35 10.67 -8.90 13.73
C GLN A 35 10.01 -8.60 15.08
N PHE A 36 8.83 -8.00 15.08
CA PHE A 36 8.03 -7.80 16.29
C PHE A 36 7.71 -9.11 17.02
N ASN A 37 7.30 -10.15 16.28
CA ASN A 37 7.01 -11.47 16.86
C ASN A 37 8.25 -12.18 17.42
N GLN A 38 9.45 -11.85 16.93
CA GLN A 38 10.72 -12.41 17.39
C GLN A 38 11.41 -11.54 18.44
N ALA A 39 11.04 -10.26 18.55
CA ALA A 39 11.58 -9.34 19.52
C ALA A 39 11.07 -9.71 20.91
N VAL A 40 11.96 -10.29 21.71
CA VAL A 40 11.70 -10.59 23.14
C VAL A 40 12.11 -9.40 24.02
N ASP A 41 12.94 -8.50 23.48
CA ASP A 41 13.44 -7.33 24.18
C ASP A 41 12.43 -6.16 24.09
N PRO A 42 12.00 -5.59 25.23
CA PRO A 42 10.96 -4.56 25.26
C PRO A 42 11.32 -3.29 24.47
N GLU A 43 12.59 -2.87 24.45
CA GLU A 43 12.99 -1.69 23.67
C GLU A 43 12.93 -1.95 22.16
N LEU A 44 13.24 -3.18 21.73
CA LEU A 44 13.11 -3.60 20.33
C LEU A 44 11.65 -3.76 19.90
N VAL A 45 10.78 -4.21 20.80
CA VAL A 45 9.33 -4.29 20.57
C VAL A 45 8.75 -2.90 20.32
N GLU A 46 9.08 -1.91 21.14
CA GLU A 46 8.62 -0.53 20.93
C GLU A 46 9.13 0.05 19.61
N SER A 47 10.40 -0.17 19.26
CA SER A 47 10.96 0.22 17.96
C SER A 47 10.21 -0.42 16.78
N CYS A 48 9.86 -1.72 16.89
CA CYS A 48 9.09 -2.41 15.87
C CYS A 48 7.67 -1.84 15.73
N ILE A 49 7.01 -1.43 16.83
CA ILE A 49 5.68 -0.80 16.79
C ILE A 49 5.73 0.52 16.01
N TYR A 50 6.73 1.36 16.27
CA TYR A 50 6.91 2.61 15.52
C TYR A 50 7.16 2.35 14.03
N GLN A 51 7.99 1.37 13.69
CA GLN A 51 8.23 0.99 12.29
C GLN A 51 6.96 0.47 11.60
N ILE A 52 6.23 -0.46 12.22
CA ILE A 52 4.96 -0.97 11.69
C ILE A 52 3.98 0.17 11.47
N SER A 53 3.89 1.12 12.40
CA SER A 53 3.00 2.28 12.29
C SER A 53 3.41 3.24 11.16
N ALA A 54 4.71 3.47 10.97
CA ALA A 54 5.24 4.30 9.89
C ALA A 54 4.97 3.65 8.52
N VAL A 55 5.25 2.36 8.38
CA VAL A 55 5.01 1.61 7.14
C VAL A 55 3.51 1.50 6.86
N LYS A 56 2.67 1.35 7.89
CA LYS A 56 1.20 1.43 7.78
C LYS A 56 0.73 2.76 7.20
N ALA A 57 1.29 3.87 7.67
CA ALA A 57 0.98 5.19 7.14
C ALA A 57 1.43 5.33 5.67
N ARG A 58 2.62 4.79 5.32
CA ARG A 58 3.13 4.74 3.95
C ARG A 58 2.19 3.94 3.03
N CYS A 59 1.76 2.75 3.44
CA CYS A 59 0.78 1.95 2.70
C CYS A 59 -0.56 2.70 2.54
N ASN A 60 -1.06 3.34 3.60
CA ASN A 60 -2.32 4.09 3.55
C ASN A 60 -2.26 5.26 2.55
N TYR A 61 -1.16 6.00 2.54
CA TYR A 61 -0.91 7.07 1.57
C TYR A 61 -0.90 6.54 0.13
N LEU A 62 -0.18 5.45 -0.13
CA LEU A 62 -0.11 4.83 -1.46
C LEU A 62 -1.48 4.33 -1.93
N ILE A 63 -2.27 3.70 -1.05
CA ILE A 63 -3.65 3.30 -1.37
C ILE A 63 -4.48 4.52 -1.78
N ARG A 64 -4.36 5.63 -1.03
CA ARG A 64 -5.09 6.86 -1.33
C ARG A 64 -4.67 7.47 -2.67
N ALA A 65 -3.36 7.55 -2.93
CA ALA A 65 -2.80 8.02 -4.19
C ALA A 65 -3.27 7.16 -5.39
N ILE A 66 -3.36 5.84 -5.22
CA ILE A 66 -3.90 4.93 -6.24
C ILE A 66 -5.41 5.17 -6.43
N LYS A 67 -6.18 5.36 -5.35
CA LYS A 67 -7.63 5.62 -5.41
C LYS A 67 -7.95 6.94 -6.12
N GLU A 68 -7.17 7.99 -5.89
CA GLU A 68 -7.34 9.32 -6.52
C GLU A 68 -7.12 9.27 -8.04
N ARG A 69 -6.29 8.34 -8.53
CA ARG A 69 -6.01 8.16 -9.98
C ARG A 69 -7.14 7.45 -10.74
N GLY A 70 -8.14 6.90 -10.05
CA GLY A 70 -9.39 6.49 -10.68
C GLY A 70 -10.06 5.25 -10.06
N PRO A 71 -11.36 5.04 -10.34
CA PRO A 71 -12.16 4.00 -9.70
C PRO A 71 -11.69 2.57 -10.02
N GLN A 72 -11.07 2.34 -11.18
CA GLN A 72 -10.53 1.03 -11.57
C GLN A 72 -9.22 0.69 -10.82
N ALA A 73 -8.45 1.72 -10.47
CA ALA A 73 -7.24 1.61 -9.65
C ALA A 73 -7.61 1.38 -8.17
N ALA A 74 -8.63 2.10 -7.71
CA ALA A 74 -9.21 2.00 -6.38
C ALA A 74 -9.70 0.58 -6.05
N ALA A 75 -10.41 -0.07 -6.98
CA ALA A 75 -10.95 -1.42 -6.78
C ALA A 75 -9.87 -2.45 -6.43
N ALA A 76 -8.71 -2.39 -7.07
CA ALA A 76 -7.63 -3.34 -6.80
C ALA A 76 -6.70 -2.92 -5.64
N ALA A 77 -6.68 -1.64 -5.25
CA ALA A 77 -6.05 -1.22 -3.98
C ALA A 77 -6.90 -1.54 -2.74
N GLN A 78 -8.24 -1.59 -2.87
CA GLN A 78 -9.14 -1.96 -1.77
C GLN A 78 -9.00 -3.43 -1.37
N VAL A 79 -8.81 -4.33 -2.35
CA VAL A 79 -8.60 -5.76 -2.10
C VAL A 79 -7.31 -6.01 -1.32
N GLU A 80 -6.23 -5.30 -1.66
CA GLU A 80 -4.98 -5.39 -0.90
C GLU A 80 -5.13 -4.79 0.49
N GLY A 81 -5.68 -3.57 0.62
CA GLY A 81 -5.88 -2.95 1.93
C GLY A 81 -6.68 -3.83 2.90
N ASP A 82 -7.82 -4.37 2.49
CA ASP A 82 -8.66 -5.18 3.38
C ASP A 82 -7.98 -6.49 3.80
N ALA A 83 -7.22 -7.12 2.90
CA ALA A 83 -6.51 -8.38 3.16
C ALA A 83 -5.24 -8.26 4.01
N ILE A 84 -4.64 -7.07 4.12
CA ILE A 84 -3.40 -6.86 4.92
C ILE A 84 -3.73 -6.49 6.38
N TRP A 85 -4.91 -5.90 6.61
CA TRP A 85 -5.27 -5.31 7.91
C TRP A 85 -6.40 -6.05 8.66
N THR A 86 -6.93 -7.16 8.10
CA THR A 86 -7.86 -8.08 8.78
C THR A 86 -7.12 -9.26 9.41
#